data_AF-A0A9J6FVD5-F1
#
_entry.id   AF-A0A9J6FVD5-F1
#
_cell.length_a   1.000
_cell.length_b   1.000
_cell.length_c   1.000
_cell.angle_alpha   90.00
_cell.angle_beta   90.00
_cell.angle_gamma   90.00
#
_symmetry.space_group_name_H-M   'P 1'
#
loop_
_entity.id
_entity.type
_entity.pdbx_description
1 polymer ?
#
loop_
_entity_poly.entity_id
_entity_poly.type
_entity_poly.pdbx_seq_one_letter_code
_entity_poly.pdbx_strand_id
1 'polypeptide(L)'
;MELEGLKRSLMFLEDHGVAVELIVTDRHAQIKCLLRKEKQSIRHEFDVWHVAKAAWLSRARAVIKSVSNHLYWSAASSRGCHEMIVAKWQSLLNPIRGVHTHDSSLFPSCVHGKLTAEEHCQVTTEMLTGQEDCRLIARMMRPGVLIHPSTEGEYWGQINQCTHIIRLLCFFD
;
A
#
# COMPACT_ATOMS: atom_id res chain seq x y z
N MET A 1 -18.91 -12.47 -13.28
CA MET A 1 -19.64 -11.19 -13.44
C MET A 1 -18.69 -10.00 -13.56
N GLU A 2 -17.69 -9.86 -12.68
CA GLU A 2 -16.77 -8.70 -12.68
C GLU A 2 -16.03 -8.45 -14.00
N LEU A 3 -15.48 -9.50 -14.63
CA LEU A 3 -14.76 -9.37 -15.90
C LEU A 3 -15.64 -8.78 -17.02
N GLU A 4 -16.87 -9.29 -17.14
CA GLU A 4 -17.82 -8.87 -18.16
C GLU A 4 -18.31 -7.44 -17.89
N GLY A 5 -18.52 -7.10 -16.62
CA GLY A 5 -18.82 -5.72 -16.20
C GLY A 5 -17.72 -4.76 -16.64
N LEU A 6 -16.46 -5.06 -16.33
CA LEU A 6 -15.32 -4.22 -16.73
C LEU A 6 -15.22 -4.09 -18.25
N LYS A 7 -15.38 -5.17 -19.01
CA LYS A 7 -15.36 -5.13 -20.48
C LYS A 7 -16.40 -4.16 -21.04
N ARG A 8 -17.65 -4.27 -20.58
CA ARG A 8 -18.75 -3.40 -21.01
C ARG A 8 -18.50 -1.94 -20.63
N SER A 9 -18.00 -1.69 -19.42
CA SER A 9 -17.66 -0.33 -18.98
C SER A 9 -16.55 0.28 -19.85
N LEU A 10 -15.52 -0.48 -20.20
CA LEU A 10 -14.45 0.02 -21.07
C LEU A 10 -14.93 0.28 -22.50
N MET A 11 -15.74 -0.62 -23.06
CA MET A 11 -16.36 -0.39 -24.37
C MET A 11 -17.22 0.87 -24.36
N PHE A 12 -18.06 1.04 -23.35
CA PHE A 12 -18.90 2.23 -23.22
C PHE A 12 -18.07 3.53 -23.19
N LEU A 13 -16.97 3.56 -22.43
CA LEU A 13 -16.10 4.73 -22.38
C LEU A 13 -15.42 5.00 -23.73
N GLU A 14 -14.95 3.95 -24.39
CA GLU A 14 -14.31 4.02 -25.72
C GLU A 14 -15.30 4.52 -26.79
N ASP A 15 -16.53 4.02 -26.80
CA ASP A 15 -17.61 4.44 -27.71
C ASP A 15 -17.97 5.93 -27.55
N HIS A 16 -17.73 6.51 -26.37
CA HIS A 16 -17.93 7.93 -26.08
C HIS A 16 -16.64 8.76 -26.23
N GLY A 17 -15.57 8.19 -26.80
CA GLY A 17 -14.31 8.88 -27.04
C GLY A 17 -13.48 9.15 -25.78
N VAL A 18 -13.75 8.46 -24.67
CA VAL A 18 -13.00 8.61 -23.43
C VAL A 18 -11.82 7.65 -23.41
N ALA A 19 -10.60 8.19 -23.50
CA ALA A 19 -9.38 7.43 -23.35
C ALA A 19 -9.07 7.19 -21.86
N VAL A 20 -9.13 5.93 -21.42
CA VAL A 20 -8.79 5.55 -20.04
C VAL A 20 -7.28 5.39 -19.92
N GLU A 21 -6.63 6.28 -19.16
CA GLU A 21 -5.18 6.22 -18.93
C GLU A 21 -4.79 5.22 -17.83
N LEU A 22 -5.61 5.12 -16.78
CA LEU A 22 -5.32 4.37 -15.56
C LEU A 22 -6.57 3.62 -15.08
N ILE A 23 -6.38 2.35 -14.71
CA ILE A 23 -7.37 1.55 -14.00
C ILE A 23 -6.73 0.99 -12.73
N VAL A 24 -7.43 1.14 -11.61
CA VAL A 24 -7.08 0.55 -10.32
C VAL A 24 -8.07 -0.58 -10.03
N THR A 25 -7.58 -1.80 -9.78
CA THR A 25 -8.46 -2.94 -9.47
C THR A 25 -7.95 -3.76 -8.29
N ASP A 26 -8.82 -4.65 -7.82
CA ASP A 26 -8.44 -5.78 -6.99
C ASP A 26 -7.53 -6.78 -7.72
N ARG A 27 -6.98 -7.74 -6.97
CA ARG A 27 -6.12 -8.81 -7.51
C ARG A 27 -6.90 -9.93 -8.19
N HIS A 28 -7.91 -9.58 -8.98
CA HIS A 28 -8.70 -10.56 -9.71
C HIS A 28 -7.93 -11.06 -10.95
N ALA A 29 -7.60 -12.35 -10.97
CA ALA A 29 -6.69 -12.93 -11.96
C ALA A 29 -7.17 -12.76 -13.41
N GLN A 30 -8.48 -12.85 -13.64
CA GLN A 30 -9.06 -12.68 -14.97
C GLN A 30 -8.96 -11.23 -15.47
N ILE A 31 -9.21 -10.25 -14.60
CA ILE A 31 -9.09 -8.82 -14.93
C ILE A 31 -7.63 -8.46 -15.23
N LYS A 32 -6.69 -8.94 -14.40
CA LYS A 32 -5.26 -8.79 -14.67
C LYS A 32 -4.87 -9.39 -16.03
N CYS A 33 -5.40 -10.56 -16.37
CA CYS A 33 -5.12 -11.21 -17.65
C CYS A 33 -5.66 -10.39 -18.82
N LEU A 34 -6.89 -9.88 -18.69
CA LEU A 34 -7.54 -9.02 -19.68
C LEU A 34 -6.74 -7.76 -19.94
N LEU A 35 -6.46 -6.98 -18.90
CA LEU A 35 -5.76 -5.69 -19.03
C LEU A 35 -4.36 -5.87 -19.63
N ARG A 36 -3.65 -6.92 -19.20
CA ARG A 36 -2.32 -7.25 -19.74
C ARG A 36 -2.34 -7.67 -21.21
N LYS A 37 -3.37 -8.42 -21.65
CA LYS A 37 -3.39 -8.98 -23.01
C LYS A 37 -4.06 -8.05 -24.01
N GLU A 38 -5.22 -7.50 -23.65
CA GLU A 38 -6.14 -6.82 -24.56
C GLU A 38 -6.09 -5.27 -24.42
N LYS A 39 -5.65 -4.72 -23.28
CA LYS A 39 -5.69 -3.27 -23.00
C LYS A 39 -4.33 -2.73 -22.53
N GLN A 40 -3.26 -3.02 -23.30
CA GLN A 40 -1.86 -2.69 -22.95
C GLN A 40 -1.55 -1.19 -22.88
N SER A 41 -2.36 -0.34 -23.53
CA SER A 41 -2.24 1.12 -23.46
C SER A 41 -2.73 1.70 -22.13
N ILE A 42 -3.53 0.95 -21.38
CA ILE A 42 -4.07 1.37 -20.10
C ILE A 42 -3.08 0.95 -19.00
N ARG A 43 -2.64 1.91 -18.18
CA ARG A 43 -1.85 1.61 -17.00
C ARG A 43 -2.73 0.88 -15.99
N HIS A 44 -2.31 -0.33 -15.58
CA HIS A 44 -3.03 -1.12 -14.57
C HIS A 44 -2.29 -1.09 -13.24
N GLU A 45 -2.98 -0.65 -12.20
CA GLU A 45 -2.49 -0.62 -10.83
C GLU A 45 -3.42 -1.42 -9.91
N PHE A 46 -2.91 -1.88 -8.77
CA PHE A 46 -3.71 -2.54 -7.74
C PHE A 46 -4.08 -1.58 -6.62
N ASP A 47 -5.28 -1.79 -6.09
CA ASP A 47 -5.69 -1.11 -4.87
C ASP A 47 -4.83 -1.57 -3.68
N VAL A 48 -4.19 -0.59 -3.04
CA VAL A 48 -3.29 -0.77 -1.90
C VAL A 48 -3.97 -1.41 -0.69
N TRP A 49 -5.24 -1.10 -0.45
CA TRP A 49 -6.02 -1.61 0.68
C TRP A 49 -6.19 -3.13 0.57
N HIS A 50 -6.52 -3.62 -0.63
CA HIS A 50 -6.71 -5.05 -0.88
C HIS A 50 -5.40 -5.83 -0.79
N VAL A 51 -4.27 -5.19 -1.11
CA VAL A 51 -2.92 -5.76 -0.91
C VAL A 51 -2.57 -5.85 0.56
N ALA A 52 -2.76 -4.77 1.33
CA ALA A 52 -2.45 -4.73 2.76
C ALA A 52 -3.35 -5.66 3.57
N LYS A 53 -4.66 -5.65 3.30
CA LYS A 53 -5.64 -6.47 4.02
C LYS A 53 -5.32 -7.95 3.91
N ALA A 54 -5.07 -8.45 2.70
CA ALA A 54 -4.93 -9.89 2.43
C ALA A 54 -3.78 -10.58 3.19
N ALA A 55 -2.68 -9.88 3.49
CA ALA A 55 -1.55 -10.48 4.22
C ALA A 55 -1.68 -10.39 5.76
N TRP A 56 -2.68 -9.64 6.27
CA TRP A 56 -2.79 -9.34 7.70
C TRP A 56 -4.17 -9.67 8.26
N LEU A 57 -5.02 -10.38 7.50
CA LEU A 57 -6.38 -10.78 7.90
C LEU A 57 -6.46 -11.55 9.22
N SER A 58 -5.39 -12.25 9.61
CA SER A 58 -5.32 -13.00 10.87
C SER A 58 -4.91 -12.15 12.08
N ARG A 59 -4.59 -10.86 11.89
CA ARG A 59 -4.11 -9.96 12.93
C ARG A 59 -5.19 -9.02 13.46
N ALA A 60 -4.92 -8.41 14.62
CA ALA A 60 -5.80 -7.40 15.18
C ALA A 60 -6.08 -6.26 14.18
N ARG A 61 -7.31 -5.72 14.22
CA ARG A 61 -7.76 -4.62 13.35
C ARG A 61 -6.80 -3.42 13.37
N ALA A 62 -6.22 -3.13 14.52
CA ALA A 62 -5.29 -2.03 14.70
C ALA A 62 -3.99 -2.24 13.91
N VAL A 63 -3.49 -3.48 13.84
CA VAL A 63 -2.33 -3.85 13.02
C VAL A 63 -2.65 -3.69 11.54
N ILE A 64 -3.80 -4.20 11.08
CA ILE A 64 -4.24 -4.04 9.68
C ILE A 64 -4.30 -2.55 9.31
N LYS A 65 -4.88 -1.70 10.16
CA LYS A 65 -4.98 -0.25 9.93
C LYS A 65 -3.59 0.41 9.81
N SER A 66 -2.70 0.15 10.75
CA SER A 66 -1.36 0.74 10.74
C SER A 66 -0.54 0.31 9.52
N VAL A 67 -0.61 -0.98 9.17
CA VAL A 67 0.08 -1.54 8.01
C VAL A 67 -0.46 -0.95 6.71
N SER A 68 -1.78 -0.87 6.56
CA SER A 68 -2.42 -0.20 5.41
C SER A 68 -1.96 1.26 5.30
N ASN A 69 -1.97 2.00 6.41
CA ASN A 69 -1.56 3.40 6.42
C ASN A 69 -0.10 3.59 6.01
N HIS A 70 0.81 2.72 6.45
CA HIS A 70 2.20 2.75 6.02
C HIS A 70 2.35 2.48 4.53
N LEU A 71 1.59 1.52 3.98
CA LEU A 71 1.62 1.22 2.56
C LEU A 71 1.05 2.36 1.71
N TYR A 72 -0.05 2.98 2.15
CA TYR A 72 -0.61 4.20 1.55
C TYR A 72 0.41 5.34 1.56
N TRP A 73 1.02 5.63 2.70
CA TRP A 73 2.06 6.65 2.83
C TRP A 73 3.25 6.33 1.91
N SER A 74 3.67 5.08 1.86
CA SER A 74 4.75 4.62 0.98
C SER A 74 4.42 4.90 -0.48
N ALA A 75 3.22 4.57 -0.95
CA ALA A 75 2.78 4.85 -2.32
C ALA A 75 2.69 6.35 -2.61
N ALA A 76 1.94 7.10 -1.79
CA ALA A 76 1.68 8.52 -1.97
C ALA A 76 2.95 9.38 -1.95
N SER A 77 3.89 9.08 -1.04
CA SER A 77 5.12 9.87 -0.88
C SER A 77 6.24 9.48 -1.84
N SER A 78 6.01 8.50 -2.73
CA SER A 78 7.04 7.98 -3.64
C SER A 78 6.91 8.46 -5.08
N ARG A 79 5.91 9.31 -5.40
CA ARG A 79 5.73 9.92 -6.73
C ARG A 79 5.76 8.91 -7.88
N GLY A 80 5.17 7.73 -7.67
CA GLY A 80 5.17 6.64 -8.65
C GLY A 80 6.49 5.87 -8.79
N CYS A 81 7.55 6.23 -8.05
CA CYS A 81 8.80 5.48 -8.01
C CYS A 81 8.59 4.17 -7.23
N HIS A 82 8.45 3.08 -7.97
CA HIS A 82 8.21 1.74 -7.43
C HIS A 82 9.26 1.30 -6.41
N GLU A 83 10.55 1.48 -6.73
CA GLU A 83 11.66 1.06 -5.86
C GLU A 83 11.64 1.81 -4.52
N MET A 84 11.23 3.07 -4.53
CA MET A 84 11.04 3.88 -3.32
C MET A 84 9.87 3.37 -2.47
N ILE A 85 8.76 2.94 -3.08
CA ILE A 85 7.63 2.33 -2.36
C ILE A 85 8.10 1.06 -1.65
N VAL A 86 8.83 0.20 -2.36
CA VAL A 86 9.38 -1.05 -1.81
C VAL A 86 10.36 -0.76 -0.67
N ALA A 87 11.26 0.22 -0.84
CA ALA A 87 12.22 0.61 0.19
C ALA A 87 11.54 1.09 1.48
N LYS A 88 10.55 1.97 1.37
CA LYS A 88 9.74 2.44 2.50
C LYS A 88 8.94 1.31 3.15
N TRP A 89 8.35 0.43 2.35
CA TRP A 89 7.61 -0.71 2.88
C TRP A 89 8.51 -1.67 3.68
N GLN A 90 9.69 -1.99 3.15
CA GLN A 90 10.66 -2.86 3.83
C GLN A 90 11.14 -2.29 5.16
N SER A 91 11.09 -0.96 5.34
CA SER A 91 11.44 -0.31 6.59
C SER A 91 10.32 -0.34 7.65
N LEU A 92 9.12 -0.85 7.35
CA LEU A 92 7.94 -0.85 8.25
C LEU A 92 8.26 -1.33 9.67
N LEU A 93 9.02 -2.42 9.78
CA LEU A 93 9.35 -3.05 11.07
C LEU A 93 10.62 -2.49 11.72
N ASN A 94 11.37 -1.63 11.03
CA ASN A 94 12.65 -1.12 11.53
C ASN A 94 12.48 -0.20 12.75
N PRO A 95 11.54 0.77 12.78
CA PRO A 95 11.28 1.57 13.98
C PRO A 95 10.92 0.74 15.21
N ILE A 96 10.17 -0.36 15.02
CA ILE A 96 9.78 -1.28 16.10
C ILE A 96 11.02 -1.97 16.71
N ARG A 97 12.07 -2.19 15.89
CA ARG A 97 13.36 -2.75 16.30
C ARG A 97 14.35 -1.69 16.78
N GLY A 98 13.96 -0.41 16.83
CA GLY A 98 14.87 0.70 17.12
C GLY A 98 15.88 0.98 16.00
N VAL A 99 15.64 0.46 14.80
CA VAL A 99 16.48 0.66 13.62
C VAL A 99 15.93 1.83 12.80
N HIS A 100 16.69 2.92 12.74
CA HIS A 100 16.26 4.13 12.01
C HIS A 100 17.13 4.46 10.80
N THR A 101 18.23 3.73 10.61
CA THR A 101 19.08 3.76 9.43
C THR A 101 18.85 2.50 8.61
N HIS A 102 18.86 2.60 7.29
CA HIS A 102 18.46 1.54 6.38
C HIS A 102 19.52 1.33 5.29
N ASP A 103 19.60 0.11 4.78
CA ASP A 103 20.54 -0.26 3.71
C ASP A 103 20.12 0.28 2.33
N SER A 104 18.88 0.76 2.18
CA SER A 104 18.38 1.31 0.93
C SER A 104 18.91 2.72 0.69
N SER A 105 19.60 2.93 -0.44
CA SER A 105 20.02 4.27 -0.87
C SER A 105 18.85 5.19 -1.21
N LEU A 106 17.69 4.63 -1.57
CA LEU A 106 16.46 5.39 -1.88
C LEU A 106 15.77 5.89 -0.60
N PHE A 107 15.82 5.10 0.46
CA PHE A 107 15.24 5.46 1.76
C PHE A 107 16.23 5.12 2.88
N PRO A 108 17.27 5.95 3.09
CA PRO A 108 18.39 5.63 3.98
C PRO A 108 18.07 5.79 5.46
N SER A 109 17.02 6.54 5.80
CA SER A 109 16.61 6.73 7.18
C SER A 109 15.12 7.01 7.31
N CYS A 110 14.58 6.71 8.48
CA CYS A 110 13.22 7.08 8.85
C CYS A 110 12.99 8.60 8.77
N VAL A 111 11.77 9.00 8.39
CA VAL A 111 11.37 10.42 8.26
C VAL A 111 10.47 10.89 9.40
N HIS A 112 10.66 10.31 10.59
CA HIS A 112 9.96 10.69 11.81
C HIS A 112 10.93 11.27 12.84
N GLY A 113 10.42 12.11 13.75
CA GLY A 113 11.18 12.58 14.90
C GLY A 113 11.50 11.46 15.90
N LYS A 114 12.22 11.77 16.99
CA LYS A 114 12.45 10.79 18.06
C LYS A 114 11.11 10.31 18.62
N LEU A 115 10.96 9.00 18.71
CA LEU A 115 9.79 8.37 19.30
C LEU A 115 9.95 8.33 20.83
N THR A 116 8.87 8.54 21.58
CA THR A 116 8.86 8.37 23.04
C THR A 116 8.78 6.89 23.44
N ALA A 117 9.02 6.57 24.72
CA ALA A 117 8.94 5.19 25.21
C ALA A 117 7.51 4.61 25.13
N GLU A 118 6.50 5.43 25.39
CA GLU A 118 5.07 5.07 25.25
C GLU A 118 4.73 4.81 23.78
N GLU A 119 5.31 5.62 22.91
CA GLU A 119 5.22 5.50 21.48
C GLU A 119 5.78 4.14 20.98
N HIS A 120 6.84 3.62 21.59
CA HIS A 120 7.38 2.31 21.26
C HIS A 120 6.56 1.11 21.81
N CYS A 121 5.71 1.29 22.82
CA CYS A 121 5.36 0.20 23.74
C CYS A 121 4.12 -0.66 23.37
N GLN A 122 3.23 -0.23 22.47
CA GLN A 122 1.93 -0.93 22.30
C GLN A 122 1.79 -1.83 21.06
N VAL A 123 2.76 -1.85 20.14
CA VAL A 123 2.56 -2.43 18.79
C VAL A 123 3.48 -3.62 18.47
N THR A 124 4.26 -4.09 19.43
CA THR A 124 5.50 -4.80 19.12
C THR A 124 5.30 -6.28 18.82
N THR A 125 4.61 -7.04 19.66
CA THR A 125 4.60 -8.51 19.52
C THR A 125 3.88 -8.99 18.25
N GLU A 126 2.68 -8.49 17.97
CA GLU A 126 1.93 -8.92 16.78
C GLU A 126 2.59 -8.46 15.48
N MET A 127 3.10 -7.22 15.39
CA MET A 127 3.79 -6.77 14.17
C MET A 127 5.14 -7.46 13.95
N LEU A 128 5.89 -7.77 15.01
CA LEU A 128 7.16 -8.49 14.90
C LEU A 128 6.95 -9.91 14.35
N THR A 129 5.85 -10.59 14.70
CA THR A 129 5.51 -11.88 14.09
C THR A 129 5.12 -11.78 12.61
N GLY A 130 4.89 -10.57 12.09
CA GLY A 130 4.42 -10.31 10.71
C GLY A 130 5.53 -10.04 9.71
N GLN A 131 6.77 -10.41 10.04
CA GLN A 131 7.91 -10.20 9.16
C GLN A 131 7.79 -10.96 7.83
N GLU A 132 7.28 -12.19 7.84
CA GLU A 132 7.04 -12.93 6.59
C GLU A 132 5.93 -12.32 5.76
N ASP A 133 4.88 -11.78 6.39
CA ASP A 133 3.80 -11.08 5.69
C ASP A 133 4.31 -9.77 5.04
N CYS A 134 5.19 -9.04 5.72
CA CYS A 134 5.91 -7.89 5.14
C CYS A 134 6.71 -8.29 3.90
N ARG A 135 7.48 -9.39 3.99
CA ARG A 135 8.29 -9.91 2.88
C ARG A 135 7.41 -10.38 1.71
N LEU A 136 6.28 -11.01 2.01
CA LEU A 136 5.31 -11.45 1.02
C LEU A 136 4.75 -10.25 0.23
N ILE A 137 4.34 -9.18 0.91
CA ILE A 137 3.86 -7.96 0.24
C ILE A 137 4.99 -7.30 -0.57
N ALA A 138 6.23 -7.26 -0.07
CA ALA A 138 7.38 -6.75 -0.83
C ALA A 138 7.59 -7.55 -2.14
N ARG A 139 7.45 -8.88 -2.10
CA ARG A 139 7.50 -9.73 -3.31
C ARG A 139 6.30 -9.54 -4.24
N MET A 140 5.17 -9.08 -3.71
CA MET A 140 3.99 -8.73 -4.52
C MET A 140 4.19 -7.39 -5.23
N MET A 141 4.90 -6.45 -4.59
CA MET A 141 5.38 -5.21 -5.18
C MET A 141 6.62 -5.44 -6.05
N ARG A 142 6.54 -6.32 -7.06
CA ARG A 142 7.61 -6.48 -8.07
C ARG A 142 7.48 -5.42 -9.17
N PRO A 143 8.57 -5.10 -9.90
CA PRO A 143 8.53 -4.17 -11.03
C PRO A 143 7.41 -4.54 -12.00
N GLY A 144 6.56 -3.56 -12.35
CA GLY A 144 5.35 -3.76 -13.17
C GLY A 144 4.06 -4.05 -12.39
N VAL A 145 4.12 -4.15 -11.07
CA VAL A 145 2.95 -4.11 -10.17
C VAL A 145 2.92 -2.73 -9.52
N LEU A 146 2.13 -1.85 -10.10
CA LEU A 146 1.94 -0.50 -9.59
C LEU A 146 0.82 -0.53 -8.54
N ILE A 147 1.02 0.19 -7.45
CA ILE A 147 0.04 0.33 -6.36
C ILE A 147 -0.40 1.78 -6.34
N HIS A 148 -1.70 1.98 -6.51
CA HIS A 148 -2.28 3.32 -6.50
C HIS A 148 -2.79 3.65 -5.09
N PRO A 149 -2.40 4.79 -4.50
CA PRO A 149 -3.13 5.33 -3.36
C PRO A 149 -4.48 5.85 -3.89
N SER A 150 -5.57 5.12 -3.69
CA SER A 150 -6.89 5.53 -4.21
C SER A 150 -7.23 6.97 -3.78
N THR A 151 -7.86 7.74 -4.68
CA THR A 151 -8.22 9.15 -4.48
C THR A 151 -9.51 9.35 -3.69
N GLU A 152 -10.12 8.29 -3.14
CA GLU A 152 -11.34 8.41 -2.34
C GLU A 152 -11.05 9.04 -0.96
N GLY A 153 -11.08 10.38 -0.95
CA GLY A 153 -12.07 11.16 -0.20
C GLY A 153 -12.05 11.20 1.33
N GLU A 154 -11.57 10.18 2.04
CA GLU A 154 -11.66 10.15 3.52
C GLU A 154 -10.31 9.97 4.23
N TYR A 155 -9.26 9.55 3.53
CA TYR A 155 -7.98 9.23 4.18
C TYR A 155 -6.97 10.39 4.19
N TRP A 156 -7.10 11.38 3.31
CA TRP A 156 -6.15 12.49 3.22
C TRP A 156 -6.12 13.37 4.48
N GLY A 157 -7.20 13.43 5.26
CA GLY A 157 -7.23 14.11 6.55
C GLY A 157 -6.38 13.45 7.64
N GLN A 158 -5.91 12.21 7.43
CA GLN A 158 -5.11 11.43 8.39
C GLN A 158 -3.72 11.05 7.83
N ILE A 159 -3.45 11.27 6.53
CA ILE A 159 -2.17 11.02 5.89
C ILE A 159 -1.26 12.25 6.03
N ASN A 160 -0.99 12.64 7.27
CA ASN A 160 0.15 13.51 7.56
C ASN A 160 1.13 12.73 8.41
N GLN A 161 2.22 12.36 7.73
CA GLN A 161 3.51 11.97 8.28
C GLN A 161 3.60 10.55 8.87
N CYS A 162 4.73 9.92 8.57
CA CYS A 162 5.23 8.69 9.18
C CYS A 162 5.44 8.79 10.71
N THR A 163 5.03 9.89 11.35
CA THR A 163 5.10 10.13 12.80
C THR A 163 3.95 9.47 13.58
N HIS A 164 2.97 8.86 12.89
CA HIS A 164 1.77 8.32 13.54
C HIS A 164 1.54 6.80 13.40
N ILE A 165 2.49 5.99 12.89
CA ILE A 165 2.39 4.50 13.02
C ILE A 165 2.20 4.09 14.48
N ILE A 166 2.66 4.94 15.37
CA ILE A 166 2.54 4.79 16.80
C ILE A 166 1.33 5.55 17.39
N ARG A 167 1.02 6.76 16.90
CA ARG A 167 -0.12 7.53 17.40
C ARG A 167 -1.49 7.01 16.93
N LEU A 168 -1.55 6.12 15.93
CA LEU A 168 -2.81 5.58 15.41
C LEU A 168 -3.37 4.37 16.18
N LEU A 169 -2.83 4.06 17.36
CA LEU A 169 -3.42 3.06 18.26
C LEU A 169 -4.37 3.63 19.33
N CYS A 170 -4.51 4.95 19.47
CA CYS A 170 -5.32 5.55 20.54
C CYS A 170 -6.58 6.31 20.11
N PHE A 171 -7.09 6.13 18.88
CA PHE A 171 -8.42 6.67 18.52
C PHE A 171 -9.24 5.63 17.75
N PHE A 172 -9.81 4.70 18.51
CA PHE A 172 -11.19 4.27 18.37
C PHE A 172 -11.81 4.48 19.76
N ASP A 173 -13.02 5.08 19.81
CA ASP A 173 -13.76 5.42 21.03
C ASP A 173 -13.77 4.33 22.12
#